data_AF-A0A1Z4IIV0-F1
#
_entry.id   AF-A0A1Z4IIV0-F1
#
_cell.length_a   1.000
_cell.length_b   1.000
_cell.length_c   1.000
_cell.angle_alpha   90.00
_cell.angle_beta   90.00
_cell.angle_gamma   90.00
#
_symmetry.space_group_name_H-M   'P 1'
#
loop_
_entity.id
_entity.type
_entity.pdbx_description
1 polymer ?
#
loop_
_entity_poly.entity_id
_entity_poly.type
_entity_poly.pdbx_seq_one_letter_code
_entity_poly.pdbx_strand_id
1 'polypeptide(L)' 'MTFQKLSIGDYFRIPGISFSYVYRKSSDSHCSLNGMLQPIRAYTPVKRLTAAEIREYFAVQQLELRKLKKAV' A
#
# COMPACT_ATOMS: atom_id res chain seq x y z
N MET A 1 4.31 -12.89 -5.09
CA MET A 1 4.09 -12.65 -6.54
C MET A 1 5.00 -11.51 -7.00
N THR A 2 4.99 -11.12 -8.27
CA THR A 2 5.74 -9.93 -8.75
C THR A 2 4.79 -8.77 -9.01
N PHE A 3 5.31 -7.53 -9.02
CA PHE A 3 4.54 -6.32 -9.27
C PHE A 3 3.76 -6.36 -10.61
N GLN A 4 4.37 -6.91 -11.66
CA GLN A 4 3.72 -7.05 -12.97
C GLN A 4 2.43 -7.86 -12.91
N LYS A 5 2.34 -8.86 -12.02
CA LYS A 5 1.17 -9.74 -11.89
C LYS A 5 -0.03 -9.11 -11.17
N LEU A 6 0.13 -7.91 -10.60
CA LEU A 6 -0.97 -7.18 -9.98
C LEU A 6 -1.85 -6.50 -11.04
N SER A 7 -3.15 -6.37 -10.75
CA SER A 7 -4.04 -5.51 -11.51
C SER A 7 -3.86 -4.05 -11.10
N ILE A 8 -4.13 -3.11 -12.01
CA ILE A 8 -4.19 -1.68 -11.65
C ILE A 8 -5.25 -1.50 -10.56
N GLY A 9 -4.90 -0.77 -9.50
CA GLY A 9 -5.74 -0.55 -8.35
C GLY A 9 -5.55 -1.55 -7.20
N ASP A 10 -4.85 -2.67 -7.42
CA ASP A 10 -4.52 -3.61 -6.35
C ASP A 10 -3.64 -2.97 -5.28
N TYR A 11 -3.96 -3.27 -4.02
CA TYR A 11 -3.11 -2.94 -2.89
C TYR A 11 -2.12 -4.05 -2.62
N PHE A 12 -0.88 -3.68 -2.28
CA PHE A 12 0.18 -4.62 -2.03
C PHE A 12 1.20 -4.10 -1.02
N ARG A 13 2.03 -5.02 -0.52
CA ARG A 13 3.22 -4.72 0.29
C ARG A 13 4.47 -5.28 -0.37
N ILE A 14 5.61 -4.66 -0.13
CA ILE A 14 6.92 -5.20 -0.49
C ILE A 14 7.43 -6.00 0.71
N PRO A 15 7.76 -7.30 0.56
CA PRO A 15 8.31 -8.10 1.65
C PRO A 15 9.57 -7.48 2.24
N GLY A 16 9.73 -7.58 3.57
CA GLY A 16 10.87 -7.00 4.29
C GLY A 16 10.72 -5.50 4.63
N ILE A 17 9.65 -4.85 4.18
CA ILE A 17 9.29 -3.48 4.59
C ILE A 17 8.25 -3.55 5.72
N SER A 18 8.22 -2.53 6.59
CA SER A 18 7.21 -2.37 7.64
C SER A 18 5.78 -2.52 7.10
N PHE A 19 4.92 -3.17 7.88
CA PHE A 19 3.50 -3.39 7.56
C PHE A 19 2.70 -2.09 7.42
N SER A 20 3.20 -0.96 7.95
CA SER A 20 2.60 0.35 7.76
C SER A 20 2.67 0.86 6.31
N TYR A 21 3.57 0.31 5.48
CA TYR A 21 3.73 0.70 4.09
C TYR A 21 2.81 -0.13 3.20
N VAL A 22 1.69 0.47 2.81
CA VAL A 22 0.74 -0.11 1.86
C VAL A 22 0.77 0.69 0.56
N TYR A 23 1.08 0.00 -0.53
CA TYR A 23 1.18 0.56 -1.87
C TYR A 23 -0.06 0.20 -2.69
N ARG A 24 -0.37 1.00 -3.71
CA ARG A 24 -1.41 0.73 -4.71
C ARG A 24 -0.80 0.71 -6.10
N LYS A 25 -1.09 -0.31 -6.93
CA LYS A 25 -0.60 -0.32 -8.32
C LYS A 25 -1.32 0.76 -9.13
N SER A 26 -0.56 1.60 -9.83
CA SER A 26 -1.08 2.71 -10.63
C SER A 26 -0.88 2.48 -12.13
N SER A 27 0.23 1.83 -12.52
CA SER A 27 0.51 1.41 -13.90
C SER A 27 1.50 0.25 -13.91
N ASP A 28 2.00 -0.17 -15.08
CA ASP A 28 2.97 -1.26 -15.20
C ASP A 28 4.39 -0.91 -14.68
N SER A 29 4.65 0.37 -14.45
CA SER A 29 5.94 0.86 -13.95
C SER A 29 5.84 1.74 -12.70
N HIS A 30 4.62 2.01 -12.20
CA HIS A 30 4.41 2.91 -11.07
C HIS A 30 3.41 2.37 -10.04
N CYS A 31 3.69 2.65 -8.77
CA CYS A 31 2.78 2.49 -7.66
C CYS A 31 2.58 3.80 -6.91
N SER A 32 1.55 3.88 -6.08
CA SER A 32 1.33 5.00 -5.15
C SER A 32 1.54 4.55 -3.71
N LEU A 33 2.21 5.39 -2.92
CA LEU A 33 2.31 5.28 -1.46
C LEU A 33 1.89 6.63 -0.89
N ASN A 34 0.87 6.65 -0.02
CA ASN A 34 0.34 7.88 0.59
C ASN A 34 -0.01 8.98 -0.44
N GLY A 35 -0.49 8.60 -1.63
CA GLY A 35 -0.84 9.53 -2.71
C GLY A 35 0.32 9.94 -3.61
N MET A 36 1.57 9.66 -3.22
CA MET A 36 2.74 9.96 -4.06
C MET A 36 3.04 8.81 -5.00
N LEU A 37 3.16 9.10 -6.30
CA LEU A 37 3.58 8.11 -7.30
C LEU A 37 5.08 7.82 -7.18
N GLN A 38 5.43 6.55 -7.28
CA GLN A 38 6.80 6.05 -7.19
C GLN A 38 7.05 5.03 -8.30
N PRO A 39 8.24 5.06 -8.94
CA PRO A 39 8.63 4.03 -9.89
C PRO A 39 8.88 2.70 -9.18
N ILE A 40 8.57 1.59 -9.84
CA ILE A 40 8.82 0.25 -9.32
C ILE A 40 9.15 -0.72 -10.46
N ARG A 41 10.09 -1.65 -10.22
CA ARG A 41 10.49 -2.64 -11.22
C ARG A 41 9.40 -3.71 -11.36
N ALA A 42 9.14 -4.14 -12.60
CA ALA A 42 8.13 -5.17 -12.92
C ALA A 42 8.29 -6.47 -12.13
N TYR A 43 9.55 -6.88 -11.89
CA TYR A 43 9.89 -8.12 -11.19
C TYR A 43 10.04 -7.98 -9.67
N THR A 44 9.79 -6.79 -9.11
CA THR A 44 9.85 -6.59 -7.66
C THR A 44 8.90 -7.58 -6.96
N PRO A 45 9.39 -8.37 -5.98
CA PRO A 45 8.55 -9.24 -5.17
C PRO A 45 7.53 -8.43 -4.36
N VAL A 46 6.27 -8.84 -4.42
CA VAL A 46 5.17 -8.18 -3.71
C VAL A 46 4.20 -9.21 -3.12
N LYS A 47 3.48 -8.77 -2.08
CA LYS A 47 2.34 -9.47 -1.48
C LYS A 47 1.04 -8.72 -1.78
N ARG A 48 0.17 -9.38 -2.54
CA ARG A 48 -1.30 -9.23 -2.59
C ARG A 48 -1.91 -8.87 -1.24
N LEU A 49 -2.48 -7.68 -1.03
CA LEU A 49 -3.35 -7.50 0.14
C LEU A 49 -4.77 -7.99 -0.14
N THR A 50 -5.35 -8.66 0.84
CA THR A 50 -6.75 -9.05 0.86
C THR A 50 -7.65 -7.89 1.26
N ALA A 51 -8.95 -8.01 1.02
CA ALA A 51 -9.93 -7.00 1.46
C ALA A 51 -9.91 -6.77 2.98
N ALA A 52 -9.66 -7.82 3.78
CA ALA A 52 -9.53 -7.71 5.23
C ALA A 52 -8.30 -6.88 5.63
N GLU A 53 -7.13 -7.20 5.08
CA GLU A 53 -5.88 -6.45 5.35
C GLU A 53 -6.00 -4.97 4.92
N ILE A 54 -6.71 -4.70 3.83
CA ILE A 54 -6.97 -3.32 3.37
C ILE A 54 -7.87 -2.57 4.36
N ARG A 55 -8.94 -3.20 4.85
CA ARG A 55 -9.83 -2.60 5.86
C ARG A 55 -9.09 -2.29 7.15
N GLU A 56 -8.28 -3.23 7.64
CA GLU A 56 -7.45 -3.04 8.83
C GLU A 56 -6.48 -1.87 8.66
N TYR A 57 -5.81 -1.79 7.51
CA TYR A 57 -4.92 -0.67 7.20
C TYR A 57 -5.62 0.68 7.30
N PHE A 58 -6.80 0.83 6.68
CA PHE A 58 -7.54 2.08 6.74
C PHE A 58 -8.10 2.40 8.12
N ALA A 59 -8.50 1.38 8.91
CA ALA A 59 -8.94 1.57 10.28
C ALA A 59 -7.82 2.12 11.17
N VAL A 60 -6.59 1.59 11.03
CA VAL A 60 -5.41 2.09 11.73
C VAL A 60 -5.11 3.54 11.33
N GLN A 61 -5.10 3.84 10.02
CA GLN A 61 -4.86 5.21 9.54
C GLN A 61 -5.88 6.21 10.08
N GLN A 62 -7.16 5.81 10.14
CA GLN A 62 -8.21 6.67 10.70
C GLN A 62 -8.02 6.89 12.21
N LEU A 63 -7.59 5.88 12.96
CA LEU A 63 -7.29 6.00 14.38
C LEU A 63 -6.13 6.96 14.64
N GLU A 64 -5.03 6.83 13.88
CA GLU A 64 -3.87 7.71 14.00
C GLU A 64 -4.24 9.16 13.68
N LEU A 65 -5.00 9.40 12.60
CA LEU A 65 -5.54 10.72 12.27
C LEU A 65 -6.41 11.29 13.40
N ARG A 66 -7.22 10.47 14.07
CA ARG A 66 -8.04 10.90 15.21
C ARG A 66 -7.20 11.26 16.44
N LYS A 67 -6.13 10.51 16.74
CA LYS A 67 -5.21 10.82 17.85
C LYS A 67 -4.53 12.17 17.61
N LEU A 68 -4.03 12.41 16.39
CA LEU A 68 -3.41 13.68 16.02
C LEU A 68 -4.37 14.87 16.21
N LYS A 69 -5.64 14.71 15.82
CA LYS A 69 -6.66 15.76 15.99
C LYS A 69 -7.05 16.04 17.46
N LYS A 70 -6.86 15.08 18.36
CA LYS A 70 -7.15 15.25 19.79
C LYS A 70 -5.99 15.86 20.58
N ALA A 71 -4.80 15.89 20.01
CA ALA A 71 -3.61 16.46 20.62
C ALA A 71 -3.44 17.97 20.31
N VAL A 72 -4.41 18.58 19.63
CA VAL A 72 -4.45 20.00 19.25
C VAL A 72 -5.58 20.70 20.01
#